data_AF-A0A8T4DGY2-F1
#
_entry.id   AF-A0A8T4DGY2-F1
#
_cell.length_a   1.000
_cell.length_b   1.000
_cell.length_c   1.000
_cell.angle_alpha   90.00
_cell.angle_beta   90.00
_cell.angle_gamma   90.00
#
_symmetry.space_group_name_H-M   'P 1'
#
loop_
_entity.id
_entity.type
_entity.pdbx_description
1 polymer ?
#
loop_
_entity_poly.entity_id
_entity_poly.type
_entity_poly.pdbx_seq_one_letter_code
_entity_poly.pdbx_strand_id
1 'polypeptide(L)'
;MKSLTLDTELDVRRKLLWCLFWANRKAIRTEGCAPFRIEKIATGEALYHSEQGKLLRLSGEVLEKVEKDMNGGKPVDFTITIGAETFDITFYRNVFSVTTRRNKEMEAEIIESLHEELIRGKPNFCASFLKRIGIDMTL
;
A
#
# COMPACT_ATOMS: atom_id res chain seq x y z
N MET A 1 -0.01 13.62 7.69
CA MET A 1 0.13 13.12 6.31
C MET A 1 1.52 13.45 5.84
N LYS A 2 2.24 12.43 5.38
CA LYS A 2 3.54 12.56 4.72
C LYS A 2 3.45 11.95 3.32
N SER A 3 4.24 12.47 2.39
CA SER A 3 4.14 12.12 0.97
C SER A 3 5.51 11.98 0.32
N LEU A 4 5.57 11.20 -0.75
CA LEU A 4 6.77 10.92 -1.55
C LEU A 4 6.39 10.86 -3.03
N THR A 5 7.17 11.54 -3.87
CA THR A 5 7.09 11.37 -5.32
C THR A 5 7.81 10.08 -5.73
N LEU A 6 7.13 9.24 -6.50
CA LEU A 6 7.59 7.95 -7.00
C LEU A 6 8.25 8.10 -8.38
N ASP A 7 9.29 8.93 -8.45
CA ASP A 7 10.07 9.18 -9.67
C ASP A 7 11.02 8.02 -9.98
N THR A 8 10.44 6.88 -10.36
CA THR A 8 11.16 5.66 -10.73
C THR A 8 10.60 5.06 -12.01
N GLU A 9 11.45 4.33 -12.73
CA GLU A 9 11.08 3.54 -13.92
C GLU A 9 10.31 2.24 -13.57
N LEU A 10 9.95 2.03 -12.30
CA LEU A 10 9.18 0.86 -11.91
C LEU A 10 7.75 0.95 -12.46
N ASP A 11 7.22 -0.20 -12.87
CA ASP A 11 5.82 -0.32 -13.24
C ASP A 11 4.89 -0.05 -12.04
N VAL A 12 3.65 0.31 -12.34
CA VAL A 12 2.64 0.71 -11.35
C VAL A 12 2.38 -0.39 -10.31
N ARG A 13 2.37 -1.67 -10.72
CA ARG A 13 2.18 -2.79 -9.80
C ARG A 13 3.30 -2.81 -8.77
N ARG A 14 4.56 -2.72 -9.20
CA ARG A 14 5.71 -2.68 -8.29
C ARG A 14 5.68 -1.47 -7.39
N LYS A 15 5.34 -0.28 -7.90
CA LYS A 15 5.20 0.95 -7.08
C LYS A 15 4.17 0.78 -5.97
N LEU A 16 2.98 0.28 -6.31
CA LEU A 16 1.90 -0.01 -5.36
C LEU A 16 2.35 -1.00 -4.28
N LEU A 17 2.87 -2.16 -4.72
CA LEU A 17 3.34 -3.23 -3.83
C LEU A 17 4.39 -2.73 -2.84
N TRP A 18 5.29 -1.86 -3.29
CA TRP A 18 6.39 -1.36 -2.47
C TRP A 18 5.94 -0.42 -1.38
N CYS A 19 5.05 0.51 -1.73
CA CYS A 19 4.48 1.44 -0.78
C CYS A 19 3.69 0.70 0.30
N LEU A 20 2.86 -0.28 -0.09
CA LEU A 20 2.11 -1.11 0.85
C LEU A 20 3.03 -2.00 1.72
N PHE A 21 4.10 -2.53 1.13
CA PHE A 21 5.09 -3.33 1.86
C PHE A 21 5.76 -2.52 2.98
N TRP A 22 6.13 -1.27 2.71
CA TRP A 22 6.77 -0.43 3.72
C TRP A 22 5.83 -0.01 4.85
N ALA A 23 4.57 0.30 4.54
CA ALA A 23 3.55 0.51 5.56
C ALA A 23 3.41 -0.72 6.47
N ASN A 24 3.30 -1.91 5.88
CA ASN A 24 3.25 -3.18 6.62
C ASN A 24 4.52 -3.41 7.47
N ARG A 25 5.70 -3.24 6.87
CA ARG A 25 6.98 -3.51 7.53
C ARG A 25 7.22 -2.60 8.74
N LYS A 26 6.84 -1.33 8.64
CA LYS A 26 6.98 -0.38 9.76
C LYS A 26 5.96 -0.67 10.86
N ALA A 27 4.72 -0.99 10.51
CA ALA A 27 3.71 -1.35 11.49
C ALA A 27 4.07 -2.62 12.28
N ILE A 28 4.66 -3.64 11.66
CA ILE A 28 5.08 -4.87 12.36
C ILE A 28 6.04 -4.56 13.53
N ARG A 29 6.83 -3.48 13.46
CA ARG A 29 7.73 -3.09 14.57
C ARG A 29 6.97 -2.64 15.82
N THR A 30 5.75 -2.11 15.68
CA THR A 30 4.95 -1.60 16.81
C THR A 30 3.77 -2.51 17.15
N GLU A 31 3.15 -3.12 16.15
CA GLU A 31 1.95 -3.95 16.28
C GLU A 31 2.26 -5.45 16.33
N GLY A 32 3.53 -5.83 16.16
CA GLY A 32 3.98 -7.21 16.16
C GLY A 32 3.39 -8.04 15.02
N CYS A 33 2.88 -9.23 15.35
CA CYS A 33 2.37 -10.20 14.38
C CYS A 33 0.90 -9.95 13.97
N ALA A 34 0.36 -8.76 14.26
CA ALA A 34 -1.01 -8.45 13.90
C ALA A 34 -1.24 -8.54 12.37
N PRO A 35 -2.41 -9.00 11.92
CA PRO A 35 -2.68 -9.20 10.50
C PRO A 35 -2.77 -7.86 9.76
N PHE A 36 -2.18 -7.82 8.57
CA PHE A 36 -2.39 -6.75 7.59
C PHE A 36 -3.75 -6.94 6.92
N ARG A 37 -4.69 -6.02 7.13
CA ARG A 37 -6.03 -6.06 6.55
C ARG A 37 -6.30 -4.82 5.74
N ILE A 38 -6.73 -5.01 4.51
CA ILE A 38 -7.28 -3.93 3.70
C ILE A 38 -8.77 -3.86 4.06
N GLU A 39 -9.20 -2.74 4.62
CA GLU A 39 -10.61 -2.53 4.98
C GLU A 39 -11.39 -1.85 3.86
N LYS A 40 -10.71 -1.00 3.10
CA LYS A 40 -11.30 -0.19 2.04
C LYS A 40 -10.32 0.04 0.91
N ILE A 41 -10.81 -0.02 -0.32
CA ILE A 41 -10.11 0.48 -1.51
C ILE A 41 -11.11 1.38 -2.25
N ALA A 42 -10.76 2.64 -2.47
CA ALA A 42 -11.54 3.55 -3.30
C ALA A 42 -10.75 3.86 -4.58
N THR A 43 -11.38 3.67 -5.72
CA THR A 43 -10.88 4.07 -7.03
C THR A 43 -11.79 5.20 -7.57
N GLY A 44 -11.46 5.77 -8.72
CA GLY A 44 -12.29 6.80 -9.34
C GLY A 44 -13.68 6.31 -9.77
N GLU A 45 -13.88 5.01 -9.91
CA GLU A 45 -15.10 4.39 -10.44
C GLU A 45 -15.79 3.45 -9.45
N ALA A 46 -15.09 2.98 -8.41
CA ALA A 46 -15.61 1.96 -7.51
C ALA A 46 -15.12 2.14 -6.08
N LEU A 47 -15.94 1.66 -5.15
CA LEU A 47 -15.62 1.60 -3.74
C LEU A 47 -15.76 0.17 -3.24
N TYR A 48 -14.67 -0.38 -2.72
CA TYR A 48 -14.57 -1.74 -2.20
C TYR A 48 -14.43 -1.71 -0.68
N HIS A 49 -15.13 -2.63 -0.01
CA HIS A 49 -15.08 -2.81 1.44
C HIS A 49 -14.82 -4.28 1.78
N SER A 50 -14.20 -4.51 2.93
CA SER A 50 -14.20 -5.83 3.56
C SER A 50 -15.64 -6.21 3.95
N GLU A 51 -16.14 -7.35 3.47
CA GLU A 51 -17.40 -7.92 3.97
C GLU A 51 -17.16 -8.59 5.34
N GLN A 52 -18.20 -8.68 6.18
CA GLN A 52 -18.09 -9.36 7.47
C GLN A 52 -17.53 -10.79 7.29
N GLY A 53 -16.39 -11.05 7.93
CA GLY A 53 -15.71 -12.35 7.89
C GLY A 53 -14.88 -12.62 6.64
N LYS A 54 -14.86 -11.73 5.63
CA LYS A 54 -14.04 -11.87 4.42
C LYS A 54 -12.93 -10.82 4.37
N LEU A 55 -11.75 -11.25 3.92
CA LEU A 55 -10.63 -10.36 3.65
C LEU A 55 -10.82 -9.72 2.28
N LEU A 56 -10.78 -8.38 2.21
CA LEU A 56 -10.62 -7.68 0.95
C LEU A 56 -9.21 -7.93 0.43
N ARG A 57 -9.11 -8.47 -0.78
CA ARG A 57 -7.85 -8.82 -1.44
C ARG A 57 -7.63 -7.94 -2.66
N LEU A 58 -6.38 -7.60 -2.89
CA LEU A 58 -5.93 -6.89 -4.08
C LEU A 58 -5.64 -7.92 -5.18
N SER A 59 -6.68 -8.51 -5.75
CA SER A 59 -6.58 -9.61 -6.72
C SER A 59 -7.61 -9.49 -7.83
N GLY A 60 -7.31 -10.03 -9.01
CA GLY A 60 -8.21 -10.02 -10.17
C GLY A 60 -8.63 -8.60 -10.55
N GLU A 61 -9.92 -8.40 -10.79
CA GLU A 61 -10.50 -7.14 -11.26
C GLU A 61 -10.18 -5.94 -10.33
N VAL A 62 -10.05 -6.16 -9.02
CA VAL A 62 -9.74 -5.08 -8.07
C VAL A 62 -8.33 -4.53 -8.33
N LEU A 63 -7.35 -5.41 -8.54
CA LEU A 63 -5.99 -5.00 -8.85
C LEU A 63 -5.92 -4.29 -10.20
N GLU A 64 -6.56 -4.83 -11.23
CA GLU A 64 -6.59 -4.23 -12.57
C GLU A 64 -7.17 -2.80 -12.55
N LYS A 65 -8.25 -2.58 -11.80
CA LYS A 65 -8.85 -1.24 -11.65
C LYS A 65 -7.95 -0.27 -10.90
N VAL A 66 -7.30 -0.73 -9.84
CA VAL A 66 -6.31 0.08 -9.11
C VAL A 66 -5.15 0.47 -10.04
N GLU A 67 -4.61 -0.49 -10.80
CA GLU A 67 -3.49 -0.24 -11.72
C GLU A 67 -3.87 0.71 -12.85
N LYS A 68 -5.08 0.55 -13.40
CA LYS A 68 -5.62 1.45 -14.43
C LYS A 68 -5.75 2.87 -13.91
N ASP A 69 -6.28 3.07 -12.72
CA ASP A 69 -6.48 4.41 -12.15
C ASP A 69 -5.16 5.06 -11.77
N MET A 70 -4.23 4.32 -11.17
CA MET A 70 -2.88 4.82 -10.89
C MET A 70 -2.12 5.20 -12.17
N ASN A 71 -2.16 4.36 -13.23
CA ASN A 71 -1.57 4.70 -14.53
C ASN A 71 -2.22 5.94 -15.17
N GLY A 72 -3.54 6.09 -15.01
CA GLY A 72 -4.29 7.24 -15.49
C GLY A 72 -4.11 8.51 -14.65
N GLY A 73 -3.32 8.45 -13.58
CA GLY A 73 -3.11 9.55 -12.64
C GLY A 73 -4.35 9.93 -11.83
N LYS A 74 -5.34 9.04 -11.74
CA LYS A 74 -6.52 9.19 -10.88
C LYS A 74 -6.17 8.79 -9.44
N PRO A 75 -6.88 9.33 -8.43
CA PRO A 75 -6.65 8.96 -7.05
C PRO A 75 -7.09 7.52 -6.76
N VAL A 76 -6.28 6.80 -5.99
CA VAL A 76 -6.63 5.51 -5.38
C VAL A 76 -6.33 5.59 -3.89
N ASP A 77 -7.35 5.36 -3.07
CA ASP A 77 -7.25 5.41 -1.61
C ASP A 77 -7.37 4.02 -1.00
N PHE A 78 -6.57 3.76 0.03
CA PHE A 78 -6.61 2.55 0.84
C PHE A 78 -6.81 2.93 2.32
N THR A 79 -7.70 2.20 2.99
CA THR A 79 -7.72 2.14 4.45
C THR A 79 -7.26 0.76 4.88
N ILE A 80 -6.18 0.71 5.65
CA ILE A 80 -5.53 -0.52 6.08
C ILE A 80 -5.43 -0.54 7.60
N THR A 81 -5.67 -1.70 8.21
CA THR A 81 -5.49 -1.91 9.65
C THR A 81 -4.41 -2.94 9.91
N ILE A 82 -3.59 -2.67 10.93
CA ILE A 82 -2.58 -3.59 11.45
C ILE A 82 -2.59 -3.41 12.96
N GLY A 83 -3.00 -4.45 13.69
CA GLY A 83 -3.15 -4.36 15.14
C GLY A 83 -4.14 -3.27 15.53
N ALA A 84 -3.66 -2.27 16.28
CA ALA A 84 -4.45 -1.11 16.66
C ALA A 84 -4.09 0.17 15.89
N GLU A 85 -3.25 0.06 14.86
CA GLU A 85 -2.93 1.15 13.94
C GLU A 85 -3.82 1.09 12.70
N THR A 86 -4.17 2.26 12.17
CA THR A 86 -4.87 2.42 10.89
C THR A 86 -4.08 3.35 10.00
N PHE A 87 -3.91 2.93 8.75
CA PHE A 87 -3.24 3.68 7.70
C PHE A 87 -4.28 4.15 6.70
N ASP A 88 -4.29 5.44 6.43
CA ASP A 88 -4.97 6.03 5.29
C ASP A 88 -3.90 6.37 4.25
N ILE A 89 -3.92 5.65 3.13
CA ILE A 89 -2.94 5.73 2.05
C ILE A 89 -3.62 6.25 0.80
N THR A 90 -2.96 7.16 0.08
CA THR A 90 -3.44 7.70 -1.19
C THR A 90 -2.33 7.64 -2.24
N PHE A 91 -2.67 7.12 -3.41
CA PHE A 91 -1.88 7.27 -4.63
C PHE A 91 -2.58 8.27 -5.54
N TYR A 92 -1.91 9.34 -5.94
CA TYR A 92 -2.46 10.28 -6.90
C TYR A 92 -1.35 10.77 -7.83
N ARG A 93 -1.54 10.58 -9.14
CA ARG A 93 -0.48 10.76 -10.15
C ARG A 93 0.72 9.88 -9.78
N ASN A 94 1.87 10.47 -9.52
CA ASN A 94 3.09 9.78 -9.06
C ASN A 94 3.37 10.01 -7.57
N VAL A 95 2.41 10.47 -6.79
CA VAL A 95 2.63 10.77 -5.37
C VAL A 95 1.99 9.68 -4.52
N PHE A 96 2.80 9.06 -3.67
CA PHE A 96 2.34 8.24 -2.56
C PHE A 96 2.20 9.11 -1.32
N SER A 97 1.07 9.01 -0.61
CA SER A 97 0.84 9.67 0.67
C SER A 97 0.36 8.67 1.70
N VAL A 98 0.82 8.83 2.94
CA VAL A 98 0.43 7.99 4.07
C VAL A 98 0.12 8.85 5.29
N THR A 99 -0.93 8.45 5.99
CA THR A 99 -1.31 8.99 7.29
C THR A 99 -1.59 7.82 8.23
N THR A 100 -1.03 7.85 9.43
CA THR A 100 -1.36 6.89 10.50
C THR A 100 -2.35 7.54 11.45
N ARG A 101 -3.21 6.77 12.12
CA ARG A 101 -4.18 7.36 13.05
C ARG A 101 -3.64 7.46 14.48
N ARG A 102 -2.71 6.60 14.87
CA ARG A 102 -2.16 6.57 16.23
C ARG A 102 -0.71 7.03 16.32
N ASN A 103 0.19 6.48 15.52
CA ASN A 103 1.63 6.76 15.59
C ASN A 103 2.10 7.64 14.42
N LYS A 104 2.11 8.96 14.62
CA LYS A 104 2.49 9.94 13.60
C LYS A 104 3.96 9.89 13.17
N GLU A 105 4.86 9.46 14.06
CA GLU A 105 6.29 9.33 13.75
C GLU A 105 6.51 8.27 12.66
N MET A 106 5.67 7.23 12.65
CA MET A 106 5.72 6.18 11.64
C MET A 106 5.48 6.71 10.21
N GLU A 107 4.71 7.80 10.03
CA GLU A 107 4.50 8.40 8.70
C GLU A 107 5.84 8.85 8.10
N ALA A 108 6.71 9.49 8.89
CA ALA A 108 8.02 9.95 8.44
C ALA A 108 8.95 8.76 8.18
N GLU A 109 8.99 7.79 9.08
CA GLU A 109 9.81 6.59 8.91
C GLU A 109 9.49 5.82 7.63
N ILE A 110 8.20 5.73 7.27
CA ILE A 110 7.75 5.06 6.03
C ILE A 110 8.30 5.81 4.81
N ILE A 111 8.12 7.13 4.77
CA ILE A 111 8.57 7.96 3.63
C ILE A 111 10.09 7.95 3.49
N GLU A 112 10.83 8.11 4.58
CA GLU A 112 12.30 8.09 4.56
C GLU A 112 12.83 6.74 4.08
N SER A 113 12.29 5.64 4.61
CA SER A 113 12.72 4.30 4.23
C SER A 113 12.38 3.97 2.78
N LEU A 114 11.19 4.38 2.31
CA LEU A 114 10.82 4.27 0.91
C LEU A 114 11.79 5.06 0.03
N HIS A 115 12.05 6.33 0.34
CA HIS A 115 12.91 7.19 -0.46
C HIS A 115 14.33 6.64 -0.60
N GLU A 116 14.94 6.20 0.51
CA GLU A 116 16.26 5.56 0.48
C GLU A 116 16.29 4.31 -0.40
N GLU A 117 15.24 3.50 -0.33
CA GLU A 117 15.13 2.27 -1.12
C GLU A 117 14.85 2.54 -2.61
N LEU A 118 14.05 3.57 -2.95
CA LEU A 118 13.84 4.01 -4.33
C LEU A 118 15.18 4.41 -4.96
N ILE A 119 16.01 5.18 -4.25
CA ILE A 119 17.35 5.59 -4.70
C ILE A 119 18.24 4.37 -4.97
N ARG A 120 18.13 3.32 -4.16
CA ARG A 120 18.90 2.08 -4.34
C ARG A 120 18.42 1.21 -5.50
N GLY A 121 17.23 1.46 -6.05
CA GLY A 121 16.69 0.80 -7.25
C GLY A 121 16.41 -0.70 -7.13
N LYS A 122 16.36 -1.26 -5.91
CA LYS A 122 16.18 -2.70 -5.68
C LYS A 122 15.03 -2.98 -4.70
N PRO A 123 13.75 -2.82 -5.12
CA PRO A 123 12.62 -3.28 -4.33
C PRO A 123 12.67 -4.79 -4.13
N ASN A 124 12.77 -5.23 -2.88
CA ASN A 124 12.61 -6.65 -2.53
C ASN A 124 11.33 -6.83 -1.71
N PHE A 125 10.38 -7.58 -2.28
CA PHE A 125 9.16 -7.96 -1.58
C PHE A 125 9.35 -9.30 -0.86
N CYS A 126 8.82 -9.43 0.34
CA CYS A 126 8.69 -10.74 0.97
C CYS A 126 7.58 -11.54 0.27
N ALA A 127 7.85 -12.75 -0.22
CA ALA A 127 6.83 -13.59 -0.87
C ALA A 127 5.59 -13.84 0.03
N SER A 128 5.78 -13.91 1.35
CA SER A 128 4.68 -14.04 2.30
C SER A 128 3.78 -12.80 2.37
N PHE A 129 4.31 -11.62 2.04
CA PHE A 129 3.53 -10.38 1.97
C PHE A 129 2.62 -10.39 0.75
N LEU A 130 3.13 -10.76 -0.43
CA LEU A 130 2.34 -10.86 -1.66
C LEU A 130 1.13 -11.78 -1.49
N LYS A 131 1.35 -12.98 -0.91
CA LYS A 131 0.27 -13.92 -0.59
C LYS A 131 -0.79 -13.33 0.36
N ARG A 132 -0.38 -12.52 1.34
CA ARG A 132 -1.29 -11.90 2.31
C ARG A 132 -2.25 -10.89 1.67
N ILE A 133 -1.77 -10.11 0.72
CA ILE A 133 -2.59 -9.12 -0.01
C ILE A 133 -3.31 -9.72 -1.22
N GLY A 134 -3.11 -11.02 -1.49
CA GLY A 134 -3.79 -11.74 -2.58
C GLY A 134 -3.11 -11.61 -3.94
N ILE A 135 -1.84 -11.21 -3.99
CA ILE A 135 -1.08 -11.06 -5.24
C ILE A 135 -0.19 -12.27 -5.47
N ASP A 136 -0.25 -12.79 -6.68
CA ASP A 136 0.72 -13.75 -7.21
C ASP A 136 1.60 -13.03 -8.24
N MET A 137 2.92 -13.07 -8.03
CA MET A 137 3.93 -12.47 -8.92
C MET A 137 4.55 -13.52 -9.85
N THR A 138 3.99 -14.75 -9.92
CA THR A 138 4.42 -15.76 -10.89
C THR A 138 3.89 -15.43 -12.30
N LEU A 139 4.46 -14.40 -12.92
CA LEU A 139 4.42 -14.13 -14.36
C LEU A 139 5.78 -13.62 -14.81
#